data_AF-A0A9D6HV90-F1
#
_entry.id   AF-A0A9D6HV90-F1
#
_cell.length_a   1.000
_cell.length_b   1.000
_cell.length_c   1.000
_cell.angle_alpha   90.00
_cell.angle_beta   90.00
_cell.angle_gamma   90.00
#
_symmetry.space_group_name_H-M   'P 1'
#
loop_
_entity.id
_entity.type
_entity.pdbx_description
1 polymer ?
#
loop_
_entity_poly.entity_id
_entity_poly.type
_entity_poly.pdbx_seq_one_letter_code
_entity_poly.pdbx_strand_id
1 'polypeptide(L)'
;MIADKKYFLATYGCQMNEYDSEVLSAFLEEMSYRRTPEPKEADLILFNTCCVREKADLKVYGKVGEFKEFKRERPELRIVVAGCLAQKDGEEMLRRFPQVDLVIGTFQLKRFPTLFMEVMRTGRRRAAVSEDLSIERLDARRESHVSAWVPVSFGCDHHCTFCIVPSVRGAQRSRPLSDILGDVQDLVQTGYKEINFLGQNVDTYGFDLRERVKLSDLLRRANDIVASTNPHGRIRFMTSHPVHFGEEIVQAVAQLPQVCEHIHIPLQAGSAAVLRAMKRGYTPERYLALAKGIRAAIPEGAISTDLIVGFPGETEDDFRATLAMVEEIGYDQAFMFAYSPRPGTAAAEMAHQVPDDVRKDRLNRLIRLQNGIVEKKNKSFVGQVLEVLVEGRSKKNPDRLMGRTRTNRLVVFEGEDSWIGEVVGVRILEGHIWGLRGECSGKAGSQGSHSSPQRHSEHGES
;
A
#
# COMPACT_ATOMS: atom_id res chain seq x y z
N MET A 1 16.25 -16.53 -34.30
CA MET A 1 16.20 -15.20 -33.67
C MET A 1 14.91 -15.13 -32.87
N ILE A 2 14.97 -15.14 -31.54
CA ILE A 2 13.77 -14.95 -30.73
C ILE A 2 13.32 -13.51 -30.98
N ALA A 3 12.15 -13.34 -31.58
CA ALA A 3 11.60 -12.04 -31.94
C ALA A 3 11.56 -11.14 -30.70
N ASP A 4 11.86 -9.86 -30.91
CA ASP A 4 11.82 -8.79 -29.92
C ASP A 4 10.38 -8.53 -29.43
N LYS A 5 9.86 -9.42 -28.58
CA LYS A 5 8.48 -9.36 -28.15
C LYS A 5 8.28 -8.30 -27.08
N LYS A 6 7.18 -7.57 -27.20
CA LYS A 6 6.84 -6.50 -26.25
C LYS A 6 5.67 -6.90 -25.35
N TYR A 7 5.67 -6.42 -24.11
CA TYR A 7 4.53 -6.53 -23.21
C TYR A 7 4.08 -5.18 -22.67
N PHE A 8 2.76 -5.01 -22.56
CA PHE A 8 2.14 -3.90 -21.85
C PHE A 8 1.54 -4.43 -20.55
N LEU A 9 1.81 -3.76 -19.44
CA LEU A 9 1.32 -4.13 -18.11
C LEU A 9 0.50 -2.99 -17.51
N ALA A 10 -0.77 -3.28 -17.22
CA ALA A 10 -1.65 -2.38 -16.50
C ALA A 10 -1.97 -2.95 -15.12
N THR A 11 -1.50 -2.24 -14.09
CA THR A 11 -1.73 -2.56 -12.69
C THR A 11 -2.92 -1.78 -12.16
N TYR A 12 -3.88 -2.51 -11.58
CA TYR A 12 -5.07 -1.96 -10.95
C TYR A 12 -5.20 -2.55 -9.56
N GLY A 13 -5.03 -1.73 -8.52
CA GLY A 13 -5.22 -2.23 -7.18
C GLY A 13 -4.51 -1.47 -6.09
N CYS A 14 -3.93 -2.26 -5.19
CA CYS A 14 -3.14 -1.81 -4.06
C CYS A 14 -1.65 -2.12 -4.25
N GLN A 15 -0.86 -1.80 -3.23
CA GLN A 15 0.58 -2.02 -3.17
C GLN A 15 0.97 -3.49 -3.39
N MET A 16 0.12 -4.44 -3.00
CA MET A 16 0.37 -5.87 -3.28
C MET A 16 0.24 -6.18 -4.77
N ASN A 17 -0.67 -5.51 -5.49
CA ASN A 17 -0.73 -5.63 -6.95
C ASN A 17 0.44 -4.95 -7.63
N GLU A 18 0.99 -3.86 -7.08
CA GLU A 18 2.23 -3.27 -7.57
C GLU A 18 3.38 -4.28 -7.42
N TYR A 19 3.58 -4.88 -6.24
CA TYR A 19 4.57 -5.94 -6.06
C TYR A 19 4.37 -7.13 -7.00
N ASP A 20 3.15 -7.67 -7.09
CA ASP A 20 2.85 -8.79 -7.99
C ASP A 20 3.14 -8.42 -9.47
N SER A 21 3.04 -7.14 -9.84
CA SER A 21 3.38 -6.62 -11.17
C SER A 21 4.89 -6.58 -11.41
N GLU A 22 5.67 -6.25 -10.38
CA GLU A 22 7.14 -6.33 -10.41
C GLU A 22 7.59 -7.78 -10.62
N VAL A 23 6.96 -8.75 -9.95
CA VAL A 23 7.22 -10.19 -10.11
C VAL A 23 6.88 -10.67 -11.53
N LEU A 24 5.69 -10.32 -12.03
CA LEU A 24 5.28 -10.68 -13.40
C LEU A 24 6.22 -10.07 -14.46
N SER A 25 6.69 -8.86 -14.22
CA SER A 25 7.64 -8.18 -15.10
C SER A 25 9.00 -8.89 -15.12
N ALA A 26 9.50 -9.32 -13.95
CA ALA A 26 10.74 -10.11 -13.87
C ALA A 26 10.66 -11.39 -14.71
N PHE A 27 9.58 -12.17 -14.54
CA PHE A 27 9.37 -13.37 -15.34
C PHE A 27 9.32 -13.10 -16.86
N LEU A 28 8.66 -12.01 -17.27
CA LEU A 28 8.58 -11.65 -18.68
C LEU A 28 9.93 -11.22 -19.25
N GLU A 29 10.71 -10.46 -18.49
CA GLU A 29 12.05 -10.02 -18.89
C GLU A 29 13.04 -11.19 -18.97
N GLU A 30 12.96 -12.17 -18.05
CA GLU A 30 13.70 -13.44 -18.16
C GLU A 30 13.32 -14.24 -19.42
N MET A 31 12.05 -14.16 -19.81
CA MET A 31 11.54 -14.72 -21.07
C MET A 31 11.86 -13.86 -22.30
N SER A 32 12.74 -12.85 -22.15
CA SER A 32 13.18 -11.92 -23.20
C SER A 32 12.09 -11.03 -23.79
N TYR A 33 11.00 -10.78 -23.06
CA TYR A 33 10.04 -9.74 -23.42
C TYR A 33 10.53 -8.36 -22.94
N ARG A 34 10.22 -7.32 -23.69
CA ARG A 34 10.51 -5.93 -23.31
C ARG A 34 9.24 -5.15 -22.99
N ARG A 35 9.26 -4.35 -21.93
CA ARG A 35 8.10 -3.54 -21.57
C ARG A 35 7.88 -2.42 -22.59
N THR A 36 6.63 -2.16 -22.95
CA THR A 36 6.23 -0.99 -23.74
C THR A 36 5.16 -0.18 -22.99
N PRO A 37 5.21 1.16 -23.02
CA PRO A 37 4.12 1.98 -22.50
C PRO A 37 2.88 1.92 -23.41
N GLU A 38 3.03 1.56 -24.69
CA GLU A 38 1.95 1.58 -25.66
C GLU A 38 1.32 0.19 -25.88
N PRO A 39 0.04 -0.01 -25.49
CA PRO A 39 -0.64 -1.29 -25.68
C PRO A 39 -0.66 -1.78 -27.13
N LYS A 40 -0.65 -0.84 -28.09
CA LYS A 40 -0.72 -1.16 -29.52
C LYS A 40 0.55 -1.82 -30.06
N GLU A 41 1.69 -1.60 -29.40
CA GLU A 41 2.96 -2.21 -29.79
C GLU A 41 3.20 -3.57 -29.11
N ALA A 42 2.35 -3.93 -28.14
CA ALA A 42 2.56 -5.12 -27.35
C ALA A 42 2.15 -6.39 -28.09
N ASP A 43 2.87 -7.48 -27.83
CA ASP A 43 2.51 -8.85 -28.19
C ASP A 43 1.83 -9.58 -27.02
N LEU A 44 1.96 -9.01 -25.82
CA LEU A 44 1.28 -9.43 -24.60
C LEU A 44 0.69 -8.22 -23.88
N ILE A 45 -0.60 -8.26 -23.59
CA ILE A 45 -1.27 -7.34 -22.68
C ILE A 45 -1.56 -8.08 -21.38
N LEU A 46 -0.99 -7.59 -20.29
CA LEU A 46 -1.12 -8.15 -18.97
C LEU A 46 -1.88 -7.17 -18.07
N PHE A 47 -2.96 -7.65 -17.47
CA PHE A 47 -3.72 -6.91 -16.46
C PHE A 47 -3.46 -7.54 -15.09
N ASN A 48 -2.84 -6.82 -14.16
CA ASN A 48 -2.78 -7.25 -12.77
C ASN A 48 -3.83 -6.50 -11.95
N THR A 49 -4.75 -7.24 -11.35
CA THR A 49 -6.06 -6.70 -10.97
C THR A 49 -6.40 -6.97 -9.50
N CYS A 50 -7.12 -6.02 -8.91
CA CYS A 50 -7.65 -6.10 -7.55
C CYS A 50 -9.16 -6.33 -7.61
N CYS A 51 -9.72 -6.93 -6.56
CA CYS A 51 -11.16 -7.13 -6.40
C CYS A 51 -11.74 -6.48 -5.13
N VAL A 52 -10.94 -5.62 -4.48
CA VAL A 52 -11.33 -4.99 -3.21
C VAL A 52 -12.28 -3.80 -3.45
N ARG A 53 -12.26 -3.17 -4.65
CA ARG A 53 -13.08 -2.00 -5.00
C ARG A 53 -13.90 -2.25 -6.27
N GLU A 54 -15.22 -2.04 -6.24
CA GLU A 54 -16.17 -2.37 -7.34
C GLU A 54 -15.86 -1.60 -8.61
N LYS A 55 -15.59 -0.31 -8.43
CA LYS A 55 -15.23 0.57 -9.53
C LYS A 55 -13.92 0.13 -10.18
N ALA A 56 -13.05 -0.58 -9.45
CA ALA A 56 -11.86 -1.18 -10.04
C ALA A 56 -12.24 -2.40 -10.90
N ASP A 57 -13.11 -3.30 -10.42
CA ASP A 57 -13.60 -4.45 -11.19
C ASP A 57 -14.25 -4.00 -12.51
N LEU A 58 -15.20 -3.06 -12.45
CA LEU A 58 -15.89 -2.54 -13.64
C LEU A 58 -14.93 -1.85 -14.62
N LYS A 59 -13.94 -1.10 -14.11
CA LYS A 59 -12.91 -0.46 -14.95
C LYS A 59 -12.04 -1.50 -15.65
N VAL A 60 -11.65 -2.56 -14.94
CA VAL A 60 -10.88 -3.68 -15.50
C VAL A 60 -11.70 -4.40 -16.57
N TYR A 61 -12.95 -4.74 -16.30
CA TYR A 61 -13.83 -5.38 -17.27
C TYR A 61 -14.02 -4.55 -18.54
N GLY A 62 -14.24 -3.24 -18.40
CA GLY A 62 -14.30 -2.33 -19.54
C GLY A 62 -13.01 -2.34 -20.35
N LYS A 63 -11.85 -2.23 -19.68
CA LYS A 63 -10.53 -2.24 -20.33
C LYS A 63 -10.22 -3.56 -21.02
N VAL A 64 -10.47 -4.70 -20.39
CA VAL A 64 -10.30 -6.02 -21.03
C VAL A 64 -11.21 -6.15 -22.26
N GLY A 65 -12.44 -5.61 -22.17
CA GLY A 65 -13.39 -5.55 -23.29
C GLY A 65 -12.88 -4.76 -24.49
N GLU A 66 -12.22 -3.61 -24.28
CA GLU A 66 -11.67 -2.75 -25.33
C GLU A 66 -10.65 -3.48 -26.23
N PHE A 67 -9.92 -4.46 -25.70
CA PHE A 67 -8.91 -5.20 -26.47
C PHE A 67 -9.47 -6.36 -27.30
N LYS A 68 -10.79 -6.57 -27.30
CA LYS A 68 -11.44 -7.59 -28.15
C LYS A 68 -11.19 -7.35 -29.64
N GLU A 69 -11.38 -6.12 -30.09
CA GLU A 69 -11.17 -5.75 -31.50
C GLU A 69 -9.69 -5.85 -31.86
N PHE A 70 -8.80 -5.42 -30.95
CA PHE A 70 -7.36 -5.49 -31.14
C PHE A 70 -6.85 -6.93 -31.29
N LYS A 71 -7.37 -7.85 -30.47
CA LYS A 71 -7.11 -9.31 -30.60
C LYS A 71 -7.65 -9.90 -31.89
N ARG A 72 -8.76 -9.38 -32.42
CA ARG A 72 -9.33 -9.84 -33.71
C ARG A 72 -8.44 -9.45 -34.88
N GLU A 73 -7.87 -8.24 -34.85
CA GLU A 73 -6.93 -7.74 -35.86
C GLU A 73 -5.54 -8.39 -35.73
N ARG A 74 -5.14 -8.75 -34.50
CA ARG A 74 -3.87 -9.40 -34.18
C ARG A 74 -4.10 -10.71 -33.41
N PRO A 75 -4.43 -11.83 -34.09
CA PRO A 75 -4.72 -13.11 -33.44
C PRO A 75 -3.57 -13.66 -32.59
N GLU A 76 -2.34 -13.24 -32.87
CA GLU A 76 -1.12 -13.61 -32.16
C GLU A 76 -0.91 -12.86 -30.83
N LEU A 77 -1.53 -11.69 -30.66
CA LEU A 77 -1.52 -10.93 -29.41
C LEU A 77 -2.01 -11.82 -28.28
N ARG A 78 -1.39 -11.82 -27.11
CA ARG A 78 -1.92 -12.50 -25.92
C ARG A 78 -2.49 -11.53 -24.91
N ILE A 79 -3.58 -11.92 -24.26
CA ILE A 79 -4.19 -11.17 -23.17
C ILE A 79 -4.21 -12.04 -21.92
N VAL A 80 -3.58 -11.56 -20.85
CA VAL A 80 -3.49 -12.23 -19.57
C VAL A 80 -4.16 -11.37 -18.50
N VAL A 81 -4.96 -11.99 -17.63
CA VAL A 81 -5.53 -11.35 -16.44
C VAL A 81 -5.01 -12.06 -15.19
N ALA A 82 -4.37 -11.31 -14.32
CA ALA A 82 -3.74 -11.76 -13.08
C ALA A 82 -4.30 -11.06 -11.85
N GLY A 83 -4.05 -11.62 -10.67
CA GLY A 83 -4.31 -10.97 -9.38
C GLY A 83 -5.61 -11.41 -8.70
N CYS A 84 -6.12 -10.59 -7.77
CA CYS A 84 -7.23 -10.98 -6.90
C CYS A 84 -8.55 -11.16 -7.66
N LEU A 85 -8.80 -10.37 -8.71
CA LEU A 85 -10.00 -10.54 -9.54
C LEU A 85 -9.90 -11.83 -10.37
N ALA A 86 -8.72 -12.13 -10.91
CA ALA A 86 -8.46 -13.40 -11.59
C ALA A 86 -8.65 -14.61 -10.65
N GLN A 87 -8.21 -14.51 -9.38
CA GLN A 87 -8.43 -15.54 -8.37
C GLN A 87 -9.92 -15.75 -8.07
N LYS A 88 -10.70 -14.66 -7.99
CA LYS A 88 -12.13 -14.71 -7.72
C LYS A 88 -12.92 -15.27 -8.91
N ASP A 89 -12.68 -14.76 -10.11
CA ASP A 89 -13.51 -15.06 -11.28
C ASP A 89 -13.06 -16.34 -12.00
N GLY A 90 -11.76 -16.66 -12.01
CA GLY A 90 -11.21 -17.88 -12.60
C GLY A 90 -11.74 -18.16 -14.02
N GLU A 91 -12.42 -19.31 -14.17
CA GLU A 91 -13.03 -19.73 -15.45
C GLU A 91 -14.15 -18.79 -15.94
N GLU A 92 -14.87 -18.10 -15.03
CA GLU A 92 -15.92 -17.15 -15.42
C GLU A 92 -15.34 -15.97 -16.22
N MET A 93 -14.11 -15.55 -15.91
CA MET A 93 -13.41 -14.52 -16.68
C MET A 93 -13.21 -14.97 -18.14
N LEU A 94 -12.86 -16.23 -18.38
CA LEU A 94 -12.70 -16.78 -19.74
C LEU A 94 -14.02 -16.96 -20.48
N ARG A 95 -15.10 -17.28 -19.77
CA ARG A 95 -16.45 -17.35 -20.34
C ARG A 95 -16.92 -15.96 -20.76
N ARG A 96 -16.73 -14.96 -19.91
CA ARG A 96 -17.18 -13.58 -20.13
C ARG A 96 -16.33 -12.82 -21.16
N PHE A 97 -15.03 -13.07 -21.20
CA PHE A 97 -14.09 -12.39 -22.11
C PHE A 97 -13.36 -13.40 -23.00
N PRO A 98 -13.94 -13.81 -24.14
CA PRO A 98 -13.35 -14.81 -25.02
C PRO A 98 -11.95 -14.48 -25.55
N GLN A 99 -11.59 -13.19 -25.60
CA GLN A 99 -10.29 -12.69 -26.02
C GLN A 99 -9.16 -12.92 -24.99
N VAL A 100 -9.48 -13.25 -23.74
CA VAL A 100 -8.47 -13.54 -22.70
C VAL A 100 -7.91 -14.94 -22.90
N ASP A 101 -6.58 -15.06 -22.97
CA ASP A 101 -5.89 -16.34 -23.18
C ASP A 101 -5.55 -17.04 -21.86
N LEU A 102 -5.17 -16.28 -20.83
CA LEU A 102 -4.76 -16.84 -19.54
C LEU A 102 -5.32 -16.02 -18.38
N VAL A 103 -5.90 -16.72 -17.41
CA VAL A 103 -6.31 -16.15 -16.12
C VAL A 103 -5.47 -16.78 -15.03
N ILE A 104 -4.77 -15.96 -14.24
CA ILE A 104 -3.86 -16.45 -13.20
C ILE A 104 -4.19 -15.84 -11.84
N GLY A 105 -4.63 -16.70 -10.93
CA GLY A 105 -4.93 -16.35 -9.56
C GLY A 105 -3.68 -15.98 -8.75
N THR A 106 -3.89 -15.33 -7.61
CA THR A 106 -2.83 -14.84 -6.71
C THR A 106 -1.90 -15.95 -6.23
N PHE A 107 -2.44 -17.15 -5.95
CA PHE A 107 -1.69 -18.31 -5.49
C PHE A 107 -0.91 -19.05 -6.59
N GLN A 108 -1.06 -18.61 -7.85
CA GLN A 108 -0.46 -19.29 -8.99
C GLN A 108 0.61 -18.44 -9.68
N LEU A 109 0.94 -17.27 -9.13
CA LEU A 109 1.85 -16.30 -9.75
C LEU A 109 3.20 -16.93 -10.17
N LYS A 110 3.78 -17.79 -9.32
CA LYS A 110 5.03 -18.53 -9.60
C LYS A 110 4.96 -19.42 -10.84
N ARG A 111 3.78 -19.92 -11.19
CA ARG A 111 3.56 -20.79 -12.35
C ARG A 111 3.31 -20.00 -13.63
N PHE A 112 3.33 -18.67 -13.58
CA PHE A 112 3.10 -17.81 -14.73
C PHE A 112 3.97 -18.21 -15.94
N PRO A 113 5.30 -18.37 -15.84
CA PRO A 113 6.13 -18.70 -17.01
C PRO A 113 5.68 -20.00 -17.68
N THR A 114 5.48 -21.05 -16.90
CA THR A 114 5.08 -22.37 -17.39
C THR A 114 3.70 -22.35 -18.03
N LEU A 115 2.72 -21.72 -17.37
CA LEU A 115 1.35 -21.64 -17.87
C LEU A 115 1.27 -20.77 -19.13
N PHE A 116 1.98 -19.65 -19.16
CA PHE A 116 2.02 -18.76 -20.30
C PHE A 116 2.67 -19.44 -21.51
N MET A 117 3.77 -20.17 -21.33
CA MET A 117 4.39 -20.95 -22.40
C MET A 117 3.48 -22.07 -22.94
N GLU A 118 2.71 -22.72 -22.09
CA GLU A 118 1.73 -23.72 -22.51
C GLU A 118 0.63 -23.12 -23.38
N VAL A 119 0.08 -21.97 -22.98
CA VAL A 119 -0.91 -21.21 -23.75
C VAL A 119 -0.31 -20.79 -25.09
N MET A 120 0.94 -20.30 -25.10
CA MET A 120 1.65 -19.92 -26.33
C MET A 120 1.84 -21.09 -27.29
N ARG A 121 2.16 -22.28 -26.78
CA ARG A 121 2.41 -23.49 -27.58
C ARG A 121 1.13 -24.12 -28.12
N THR A 122 0.08 -24.16 -27.31
CA THR A 122 -1.16 -24.90 -27.62
C THR A 122 -2.26 -24.02 -28.23
N GLY A 123 -2.20 -22.71 -28.01
CA GLY A 123 -3.30 -21.79 -28.30
C GLY A 123 -4.55 -22.02 -27.45
N ARG A 124 -4.52 -22.93 -26.48
CA ARG A 124 -5.66 -23.23 -25.61
C ARG A 124 -5.70 -22.24 -24.46
N ARG A 125 -6.87 -21.65 -24.25
CA ARG A 125 -7.13 -20.73 -23.13
C ARG A 125 -7.14 -21.50 -21.81
N ARG A 126 -6.69 -20.86 -20.73
CA ARG A 126 -6.58 -21.54 -19.43
C ARG A 126 -6.83 -20.59 -18.27
N ALA A 127 -7.60 -21.03 -17.27
CA ALA A 127 -7.63 -20.41 -15.95
C ALA A 127 -6.83 -21.27 -14.97
N ALA A 128 -6.02 -20.61 -14.14
CA ALA A 128 -5.24 -21.23 -13.09
C ALA A 128 -5.50 -20.50 -11.78
N VAL A 129 -6.42 -21.03 -11.01
CA VAL A 129 -6.71 -20.60 -9.64
C VAL A 129 -6.43 -21.78 -8.71
N SER A 130 -6.00 -21.48 -7.49
CA SER A 130 -5.68 -22.50 -6.50
C SER A 130 -5.92 -21.95 -5.09
N GLU A 131 -5.89 -22.84 -4.11
CA GLU A 131 -5.80 -22.52 -2.70
C GLU A 131 -4.44 -22.98 -2.12
N ASP A 132 -3.48 -23.33 -2.98
CA ASP A 132 -2.12 -23.66 -2.55
C ASP A 132 -1.47 -22.45 -1.88
N LEU A 133 -1.19 -22.65 -0.60
CA LEU A 133 -0.72 -21.64 0.32
C LEU A 133 0.81 -21.54 0.36
N SER A 134 1.54 -22.29 -0.47
CA SER A 134 3.01 -22.25 -0.51
C SER A 134 3.54 -20.83 -0.72
N ILE A 135 4.50 -20.45 0.13
CA ILE A 135 5.28 -19.23 0.00
C ILE A 135 6.63 -19.60 -0.57
N GLU A 136 7.01 -18.92 -1.65
CA GLU A 136 8.36 -19.00 -2.22
C GLU A 136 8.89 -17.58 -2.39
N ARG A 137 10.21 -17.42 -2.24
CA ARG A 137 10.89 -16.18 -2.58
C ARG A 137 10.85 -16.04 -4.10
N LEU A 138 10.30 -14.93 -4.59
CA LEU A 138 10.19 -14.63 -6.01
C LEU A 138 10.99 -13.37 -6.32
N ASP A 139 11.72 -13.40 -7.43
CA ASP A 139 12.39 -12.21 -7.94
C ASP A 139 11.37 -11.20 -8.46
N ALA A 140 11.71 -9.91 -8.35
CA ALA A 140 10.83 -8.81 -8.70
C ALA A 140 11.61 -7.71 -9.42
N ARG A 141 11.13 -7.33 -10.61
CA ARG A 141 11.66 -6.20 -11.38
C ARG A 141 11.05 -4.92 -10.84
N ARG A 142 11.84 -4.17 -10.09
CA ARG A 142 11.36 -2.99 -9.37
C ARG A 142 11.03 -1.85 -10.33
N GLU A 143 9.86 -1.23 -10.14
CA GLU A 143 9.44 -0.07 -10.93
C GLU A 143 10.12 1.23 -10.47
N SER A 144 10.39 1.34 -9.16
CA SER A 144 11.10 2.47 -8.57
C SER A 144 12.56 2.11 -8.34
N HIS A 145 13.44 3.10 -8.47
CA HIS A 145 14.87 2.98 -8.13
C HIS A 145 15.19 3.52 -6.72
N VAL A 146 14.19 4.07 -6.02
CA VAL A 146 14.36 4.73 -4.72
C VAL A 146 13.72 3.92 -3.59
N SER A 147 12.54 3.35 -3.84
CA SER A 147 11.71 2.69 -2.83
C SER A 147 11.27 1.31 -3.30
N ALA A 148 11.30 0.32 -2.42
CA ALA A 148 10.96 -1.06 -2.76
C ALA A 148 9.90 -1.66 -1.81
N TRP A 149 8.98 -2.43 -2.40
CA TRP A 149 8.01 -3.23 -1.65
C TRP A 149 8.61 -4.59 -1.28
N VAL A 150 8.57 -4.90 0.02
CA VAL A 150 9.01 -6.19 0.56
C VAL A 150 7.83 -6.83 1.27
N PRO A 151 7.12 -7.77 0.64
CA PRO A 151 6.09 -8.54 1.33
C PRO A 151 6.73 -9.28 2.50
N VAL A 152 6.12 -9.20 3.68
CA VAL A 152 6.54 -9.93 4.90
C VAL A 152 5.55 -11.05 5.22
N SER A 153 4.31 -10.91 4.76
CA SER A 153 3.24 -11.89 4.92
C SER A 153 2.24 -11.82 3.76
N PHE A 154 1.48 -12.89 3.60
CA PHE A 154 0.38 -13.01 2.65
C PHE A 154 -0.89 -13.52 3.35
N GLY A 155 -2.05 -13.14 2.83
CA GLY A 155 -3.33 -13.58 3.37
C GLY A 155 -3.65 -12.93 4.73
N CYS A 156 -4.81 -13.25 5.29
CA CYS A 156 -5.26 -12.67 6.56
C CYS A 156 -6.30 -13.57 7.23
N ASP A 157 -6.14 -13.81 8.53
CA ASP A 157 -7.07 -14.62 9.34
C ASP A 157 -8.22 -13.80 9.94
N HIS A 158 -8.26 -12.49 9.71
CA HIS A 158 -9.39 -11.67 10.16
C HIS A 158 -10.61 -11.89 9.27
N HIS A 159 -11.73 -12.27 9.89
CA HIS A 159 -13.01 -12.47 9.22
C HIS A 159 -13.89 -11.21 9.25
N CYS A 160 -13.34 -10.08 8.80
CA CYS A 160 -14.11 -8.84 8.65
C CYS A 160 -15.23 -9.05 7.64
N THR A 161 -16.47 -8.68 7.99
CA THR A 161 -17.66 -9.06 7.20
C THR A 161 -17.69 -8.47 5.79
N PHE A 162 -16.96 -7.37 5.54
CA PHE A 162 -16.85 -6.71 4.24
C PHE A 162 -15.63 -7.14 3.41
N CYS A 163 -14.71 -7.92 3.98
CA CYS A 163 -13.40 -8.14 3.39
C CYS A 163 -13.37 -9.43 2.55
N ILE A 164 -13.02 -9.32 1.27
CA ILE A 164 -12.89 -10.47 0.35
C ILE A 164 -11.51 -11.15 0.44
N VAL A 165 -10.54 -10.50 1.10
CA VAL A 165 -9.12 -10.91 1.13
C VAL A 165 -8.92 -12.37 1.53
N PRO A 166 -9.55 -12.91 2.59
CA PRO A 166 -9.34 -14.31 2.97
C PRO A 166 -9.64 -15.30 1.83
N SER A 167 -10.63 -15.02 0.98
CA SER A 167 -10.99 -15.88 -0.16
C SER A 167 -10.03 -15.76 -1.35
N VAL A 168 -9.39 -14.61 -1.53
CA VAL A 168 -8.56 -14.33 -2.73
C VAL A 168 -7.05 -14.27 -2.44
N ARG A 169 -6.64 -14.31 -1.18
CA ARG A 169 -5.23 -14.36 -0.74
C ARG A 169 -4.98 -15.41 0.34
N GLY A 170 -6.02 -16.02 0.89
CA GLY A 170 -5.95 -17.16 1.80
C GLY A 170 -5.74 -16.74 3.25
N ALA A 171 -5.52 -17.76 4.10
CA ALA A 171 -5.11 -17.60 5.49
C ALA A 171 -3.77 -16.85 5.60
N GLN A 172 -3.50 -16.26 6.77
CA GLN A 172 -2.23 -15.60 7.09
C GLN A 172 -1.07 -16.57 6.93
N ARG A 173 -0.02 -16.09 6.27
CA ARG A 173 1.23 -16.82 6.04
C ARG A 173 2.40 -15.86 6.07
N SER A 174 3.27 -16.00 7.05
CA SER A 174 4.46 -15.17 7.19
C SER A 174 5.62 -15.76 6.39
N ARG A 175 6.44 -14.89 5.79
CA ARG A 175 7.69 -15.31 5.19
C ARG A 175 8.74 -15.59 6.27
N PRO A 176 9.68 -16.53 6.04
CA PRO A 176 10.82 -16.72 6.93
C PRO A 176 11.60 -15.41 7.14
N LEU A 177 12.04 -15.17 8.37
CA LEU A 177 12.75 -13.95 8.74
C LEU A 177 14.05 -13.77 7.93
N SER A 178 14.78 -14.87 7.70
CA SER A 178 16.01 -14.88 6.91
C SER A 178 15.80 -14.36 5.48
N ASP A 179 14.67 -14.73 4.86
CA ASP A 179 14.39 -14.37 3.47
C ASP A 179 14.07 -12.89 3.36
N ILE A 180 13.32 -12.36 4.32
CA ILE A 180 13.00 -10.92 4.38
C ILE A 180 14.26 -10.11 4.62
N LEU A 181 15.10 -10.49 5.58
CA LEU A 181 16.34 -9.77 5.87
C LEU A 181 17.35 -9.88 4.71
N GLY A 182 17.37 -11.01 3.99
CA GLY A 182 18.10 -11.16 2.73
C GLY A 182 17.64 -10.15 1.68
N ASP A 183 16.33 -10.04 1.43
CA ASP A 183 15.79 -9.04 0.51
C ASP A 183 16.16 -7.60 0.93
N VAL A 184 16.08 -7.28 2.23
CA VAL A 184 16.46 -5.96 2.76
C VAL A 184 17.95 -5.69 2.48
N GLN A 185 18.82 -6.67 2.76
CA GLN A 185 20.25 -6.55 2.53
C GLN A 185 20.58 -6.31 1.06
N ASP A 186 19.99 -7.09 0.16
CA ASP A 186 20.20 -7.01 -1.29
C ASP A 186 19.73 -5.65 -1.84
N LEU A 187 18.53 -5.19 -1.42
CA LEU A 187 17.97 -3.91 -1.83
C LEU A 187 18.83 -2.73 -1.38
N VAL A 188 19.24 -2.73 -0.11
CA VAL A 188 20.06 -1.65 0.43
C VAL A 188 21.44 -1.59 -0.24
N GLN A 189 22.08 -2.74 -0.51
CA GLN A 189 23.34 -2.81 -1.25
C GLN A 189 23.20 -2.33 -2.71
N THR A 190 22.04 -2.56 -3.33
CA THR A 190 21.72 -2.08 -4.68
C THR A 190 21.42 -0.58 -4.71
N GLY A 191 21.34 0.09 -3.55
CA GLY A 191 21.20 1.55 -3.44
C GLY A 191 19.77 2.04 -3.17
N TYR A 192 18.82 1.14 -2.88
CA TYR A 192 17.48 1.56 -2.47
C TYR A 192 17.52 2.34 -1.16
N LYS A 193 16.69 3.38 -1.10
CA LYS A 193 16.69 4.36 0.00
C LYS A 193 15.53 4.12 0.96
N GLU A 194 14.48 3.47 0.50
CA GLU A 194 13.31 3.16 1.33
C GLU A 194 12.84 1.71 1.11
N ILE A 195 12.62 1.01 2.22
CA ILE A 195 12.04 -0.32 2.28
C ILE A 195 10.62 -0.20 2.85
N ASN A 196 9.64 -0.73 2.12
CA ASN A 196 8.25 -0.77 2.56
C ASN A 196 7.82 -2.21 2.81
N PHE A 197 7.72 -2.58 4.09
CA PHE A 197 7.15 -3.87 4.49
C PHE A 197 5.65 -3.91 4.23
N LEU A 198 5.22 -4.99 3.59
CA LEU A 198 3.88 -5.12 3.06
C LEU A 198 3.24 -6.46 3.45
N GLY A 199 1.94 -6.42 3.70
CA GLY A 199 1.12 -7.60 3.93
C GLY A 199 -0.35 -7.19 3.98
N GLN A 200 -1.26 -8.16 4.13
CA GLN A 200 -2.68 -7.87 4.39
C GLN A 200 -2.94 -7.59 5.88
N ASN A 201 -2.08 -8.08 6.76
CA ASN A 201 -1.94 -7.61 8.14
C ASN A 201 -0.49 -7.83 8.57
N VAL A 202 0.30 -6.75 8.62
CA VAL A 202 1.73 -6.85 8.98
C VAL A 202 1.93 -7.07 10.48
N ASP A 203 0.98 -6.64 11.31
CA ASP A 203 1.10 -6.74 12.77
C ASP A 203 1.08 -8.19 13.28
N THR A 204 0.55 -9.12 12.49
CA THR A 204 0.53 -10.57 12.78
C THR A 204 1.72 -11.32 12.18
N TYR A 205 2.72 -10.61 11.66
CA TYR A 205 3.95 -11.23 11.19
C TYR A 205 4.57 -12.11 12.29
N GLY A 206 4.84 -13.37 11.94
CA GLY A 206 5.48 -14.35 12.81
C GLY A 206 4.55 -15.15 13.72
N PHE A 207 3.24 -14.87 13.74
CA PHE A 207 2.28 -15.64 14.57
C PHE A 207 2.13 -17.10 14.12
N ASP A 208 2.34 -17.35 12.83
CA ASP A 208 2.27 -18.66 12.19
C ASP A 208 3.65 -19.31 11.97
N LEU A 209 4.73 -18.64 12.39
CA LEU A 209 6.09 -19.19 12.32
C LEU A 209 6.42 -20.04 13.54
N ARG A 210 7.29 -21.05 13.34
CA ARG A 210 7.88 -21.81 14.45
C ARG A 210 8.86 -20.97 15.26
N GLU A 211 9.62 -20.11 14.57
CA GLU A 211 10.46 -19.10 15.20
C GLU A 211 9.57 -18.05 15.87
N ARG A 212 9.81 -17.76 17.16
CA ARG A 212 9.09 -16.71 17.87
C ARG A 212 9.66 -15.36 17.52
N VAL A 213 9.18 -14.79 16.43
CA VAL A 213 9.51 -13.45 15.95
C VAL A 213 8.23 -12.64 15.79
N LYS A 214 8.29 -11.33 16.05
CA LYS A 214 7.20 -10.37 15.81
C LYS A 214 7.63 -9.33 14.79
N LEU A 215 6.68 -8.51 14.34
CA LEU A 215 6.97 -7.34 13.50
C LEU A 215 8.00 -6.40 14.14
N SER A 216 7.93 -6.18 15.45
CA SER A 216 8.88 -5.34 16.19
C SER A 216 10.33 -5.87 16.08
N ASP A 217 10.52 -7.18 16.15
CA ASP A 217 11.84 -7.81 15.97
C ASP A 217 12.36 -7.67 14.54
N LEU A 218 11.48 -7.86 13.55
CA LEU A 218 11.81 -7.62 12.15
C LEU A 218 12.24 -6.17 11.91
N LEU A 219 11.49 -5.19 12.45
CA LEU A 219 11.82 -3.78 12.34
C LEU A 219 13.19 -3.46 12.96
N ARG A 220 13.51 -4.03 14.13
CA ARG A 220 14.83 -3.86 14.78
C ARG A 220 15.96 -4.39 13.90
N ARG A 221 15.85 -5.64 13.43
CA ARG A 221 16.91 -6.26 12.61
C ARG A 221 17.07 -5.56 11.25
N ALA A 222 15.96 -5.18 10.62
CA ALA A 222 16.00 -4.42 9.37
C ALA A 222 16.57 -3.01 9.57
N ASN A 223 16.25 -2.35 10.68
CA ASN A 223 16.85 -1.06 11.04
C ASN A 223 18.37 -1.14 11.09
N ASP A 224 18.93 -2.18 11.71
CA ASP A 224 20.37 -2.33 11.83
C ASP A 224 21.04 -2.51 10.46
N ILE A 225 20.43 -3.33 9.58
CA ILE A 225 20.91 -3.53 8.20
C ILE A 225 20.88 -2.20 7.43
N VAL A 226 19.73 -1.51 7.43
CA VAL A 226 19.56 -0.25 6.69
C VAL A 226 20.52 0.81 7.22
N ALA A 227 20.59 1.00 8.54
CA ALA A 227 21.43 2.01 9.17
C ALA A 227 22.93 1.77 8.90
N SER A 228 23.37 0.50 8.85
CA SER A 228 24.77 0.16 8.59
C SER A 228 25.25 0.52 7.19
N THR A 229 24.34 0.64 6.22
CA THR A 229 24.69 0.91 4.82
C THR A 229 24.29 2.32 4.37
N ASN A 230 23.15 2.83 4.85
CA ASN A 230 22.66 4.16 4.54
C ASN A 230 22.03 4.80 5.80
N PRO A 231 22.73 5.75 6.45
CA PRO A 231 22.21 6.44 7.63
C PRO A 231 20.88 7.18 7.41
N HIS A 232 20.59 7.56 6.16
CA HIS A 232 19.34 8.24 5.76
C HIS A 232 18.33 7.28 5.12
N GLY A 233 18.55 5.98 5.25
CA GLY A 233 17.61 4.96 4.80
C GLY A 233 16.27 5.08 5.55
N ARG A 234 15.24 4.50 4.96
CA ARG A 234 13.90 4.54 5.53
C ARG A 234 13.27 3.16 5.49
N ILE A 235 12.57 2.84 6.57
CA ILE A 235 11.73 1.66 6.72
C ILE A 235 10.32 2.14 7.00
N ARG A 236 9.37 1.62 6.24
CA ARG A 236 7.95 1.77 6.47
C ARG A 236 7.32 0.40 6.53
N PHE A 237 6.12 0.38 7.09
CA PHE A 237 5.23 -0.76 6.98
C PHE A 237 3.81 -0.23 6.77
N MET A 238 2.97 -1.04 6.14
CA MET A 238 1.57 -0.68 5.88
C MET A 238 0.66 -1.87 6.14
N THR A 239 -0.61 -1.55 6.38
CA THR A 239 -1.69 -2.52 6.63
C THR A 239 -1.66 -3.09 8.05
N SER A 240 -1.79 -2.22 9.05
CA SER A 240 -1.95 -2.61 10.45
C SER A 240 -3.41 -2.90 10.82
N HIS A 241 -3.61 -3.62 11.92
CA HIS A 241 -4.90 -3.95 12.49
C HIS A 241 -4.94 -3.57 13.98
N PRO A 242 -5.90 -2.75 14.45
CA PRO A 242 -5.90 -2.23 15.84
C PRO A 242 -5.91 -3.28 16.96
N VAL A 243 -6.31 -4.53 16.66
CA VAL A 243 -6.25 -5.63 17.63
C VAL A 243 -4.82 -6.05 17.95
N HIS A 244 -3.93 -6.04 16.94
CA HIS A 244 -2.57 -6.57 17.01
C HIS A 244 -1.50 -5.47 17.02
N PHE A 245 -1.89 -4.23 16.77
CA PHE A 245 -1.01 -3.07 16.91
C PHE A 245 -0.83 -2.71 18.39
N GLY A 246 0.31 -3.10 18.96
CA GLY A 246 0.61 -2.93 20.39
C GLY A 246 1.81 -2.02 20.68
N GLU A 247 2.10 -1.84 21.97
CA GLU A 247 3.15 -0.96 22.51
C GLU A 247 4.53 -1.25 21.91
N GLU A 248 4.90 -2.51 21.70
CA GLU A 248 6.20 -2.88 21.11
C GLU A 248 6.41 -2.31 19.71
N ILE A 249 5.33 -2.18 18.91
CA ILE A 249 5.40 -1.57 17.58
C ILE A 249 5.50 -0.05 17.71
N VAL A 250 4.73 0.56 18.62
CA VAL A 250 4.82 2.00 18.89
C VAL A 250 6.24 2.39 19.31
N GLN A 251 6.83 1.64 20.24
CA GLN A 251 8.21 1.86 20.68
C GLN A 251 9.23 1.62 19.57
N ALA A 252 9.02 0.62 18.70
CA ALA A 252 9.88 0.42 17.53
C ALA A 252 9.85 1.65 16.61
N VAL A 253 8.68 2.22 16.31
CA VAL A 253 8.58 3.44 15.49
C VAL A 253 9.18 4.66 16.21
N ALA A 254 8.99 4.77 17.53
CA ALA A 254 9.51 5.91 18.30
C ALA A 254 11.04 5.91 18.47
N GLN A 255 11.66 4.72 18.53
CA GLN A 255 13.07 4.59 18.93
C GLN A 255 14.00 4.24 17.77
N LEU A 256 13.52 3.58 16.71
CA LEU A 256 14.37 3.12 15.62
C LEU A 256 14.53 4.21 14.55
N PRO A 257 15.74 4.74 14.31
CA PRO A 257 15.94 5.91 13.46
C PRO A 257 15.54 5.68 11.99
N GLN A 258 15.70 4.45 11.49
CA GLN A 258 15.33 4.12 10.11
C GLN A 258 13.82 3.93 9.96
N VAL A 259 13.08 3.62 11.03
CA VAL A 259 11.63 3.41 10.97
C VAL A 259 10.92 4.77 10.96
N CYS A 260 10.19 5.05 9.89
CA CYS A 260 9.52 6.33 9.70
C CYS A 260 8.31 6.48 10.62
N GLU A 261 8.07 7.71 11.10
CA GLU A 261 6.97 8.10 11.97
C GLU A 261 5.64 8.23 11.18
N HIS A 262 5.26 7.17 10.48
CA HIS A 262 4.04 7.07 9.69
C HIS A 262 3.33 5.76 10.00
N ILE A 263 2.20 5.85 10.72
CA ILE A 263 1.43 4.71 11.17
C ILE A 263 0.07 4.72 10.45
N HIS A 264 -0.13 3.71 9.61
CA HIS A 264 -1.41 3.48 8.95
C HIS A 264 -2.24 2.45 9.72
N ILE A 265 -3.26 2.91 10.45
CA ILE A 265 -4.06 2.08 11.36
C ILE A 265 -5.57 2.27 11.11
N PRO A 266 -6.19 1.44 10.28
CA PRO A 266 -7.60 1.57 9.91
C PRO A 266 -8.60 1.43 11.07
N LEU A 267 -9.39 2.49 11.31
CA LEU A 267 -10.53 2.50 12.21
C LEU A 267 -11.74 1.79 11.59
N GLN A 268 -11.95 1.98 10.29
CA GLN A 268 -13.14 1.59 9.51
C GLN A 268 -14.40 2.38 9.86
N ALA A 269 -14.82 2.45 11.13
CA ALA A 269 -15.98 3.24 11.58
C ALA A 269 -15.84 3.66 13.04
N GLY A 270 -16.47 4.77 13.45
CA GLY A 270 -16.43 5.25 14.84
C GLY A 270 -17.55 4.73 15.74
N SER A 271 -18.56 4.04 15.20
CA SER A 271 -19.64 3.45 16.00
C SER A 271 -19.30 2.04 16.48
N ALA A 272 -19.56 1.77 17.76
CA ALA A 272 -19.44 0.43 18.33
C ALA A 272 -20.39 -0.59 17.66
N ALA A 273 -21.59 -0.16 17.26
CA ALA A 273 -22.56 -1.04 16.58
C ALA A 273 -22.04 -1.44 15.19
N VAL A 274 -21.56 -0.46 14.42
CA VAL A 274 -20.99 -0.70 13.08
C VAL A 274 -19.71 -1.54 13.16
N LEU A 275 -18.79 -1.25 14.09
CA LEU A 275 -17.57 -2.04 14.29
C LEU A 275 -17.86 -3.50 14.65
N ARG A 276 -18.90 -3.75 15.46
CA ARG A 276 -19.38 -5.12 15.76
C ARG A 276 -19.94 -5.80 14.51
N ALA A 277 -20.78 -5.12 13.74
CA ALA A 277 -21.33 -5.65 12.49
C ALA A 277 -20.23 -5.93 11.45
N MET A 278 -19.17 -5.13 11.45
CA MET A 278 -17.95 -5.34 10.66
C MET A 278 -17.05 -6.48 11.17
N LYS A 279 -17.29 -7.00 12.38
CA LYS A 279 -16.43 -7.97 13.10
C LYS A 279 -14.99 -7.49 13.31
N ARG A 280 -14.81 -6.26 13.78
CA ARG A 280 -13.47 -5.64 13.95
C ARG A 280 -12.71 -6.08 15.20
N GLY A 281 -13.39 -6.60 16.23
CA GLY A 281 -12.74 -7.12 17.45
C GLY A 281 -12.18 -6.05 18.39
N TYR A 282 -12.57 -4.78 18.22
CA TYR A 282 -12.23 -3.67 19.12
C TYR A 282 -13.40 -2.68 19.22
N THR A 283 -13.37 -1.83 20.24
CA THR A 283 -14.34 -0.75 20.45
C THR A 283 -13.78 0.62 20.06
N PRO A 284 -14.63 1.64 19.82
CA PRO A 284 -14.15 3.00 19.57
C PRO A 284 -13.26 3.54 20.68
N GLU A 285 -13.58 3.24 21.95
CA GLU A 285 -12.82 3.71 23.11
C GLU A 285 -11.42 3.11 23.15
N ARG A 286 -11.29 1.79 22.89
CA ARG A 286 -9.99 1.12 22.79
C ARG A 286 -9.17 1.70 21.64
N TYR A 287 -9.80 1.96 20.50
CA TYR A 287 -9.11 2.56 19.36
C TYR A 287 -8.65 3.98 19.67
N LEU A 288 -9.49 4.80 20.31
CA LEU A 288 -9.14 6.18 20.69
C LEU A 288 -7.98 6.20 21.67
N ALA A 289 -7.98 5.31 22.67
CA ALA A 289 -6.86 5.15 23.60
C ALA A 289 -5.56 4.79 22.87
N LEU A 290 -5.63 3.91 21.87
CA LEU A 290 -4.48 3.55 21.04
C LEU A 290 -3.96 4.76 20.24
N ALA A 291 -4.85 5.50 19.57
CA ALA A 291 -4.47 6.69 18.81
C ALA A 291 -3.82 7.77 19.71
N LYS A 292 -4.36 7.98 20.91
CA LYS A 292 -3.78 8.89 21.91
C LYS A 292 -2.42 8.40 22.42
N GLY A 293 -2.26 7.10 22.66
CA GLY A 293 -0.98 6.50 23.02
C GLY A 293 0.09 6.69 21.95
N ILE A 294 -0.26 6.47 20.67
CA ILE A 294 0.63 6.74 19.54
C ILE A 294 1.07 8.20 19.51
N ARG A 295 0.14 9.15 19.66
CA ARG A 295 0.44 10.59 19.70
C ARG A 295 1.34 10.98 20.87
N ALA A 296 1.14 10.37 22.04
CA ALA A 296 1.96 10.64 23.22
C ALA A 296 3.40 10.13 23.04
N ALA A 297 3.56 8.94 22.47
CA ALA A 297 4.87 8.35 22.21
C ALA A 297 5.60 8.98 21.01
N ILE A 298 4.86 9.42 20.00
CA ILE A 298 5.38 9.94 18.73
C ILE A 298 4.64 11.24 18.36
N PRO A 299 4.93 12.37 19.03
CA PRO A 299 4.19 13.62 18.85
C PRO A 299 4.15 14.11 17.39
N GLU A 300 5.28 14.00 16.69
CA GLU A 300 5.43 14.41 15.28
C GLU A 300 4.93 13.36 14.27
N GLY A 301 4.52 12.18 14.74
CA GLY A 301 4.16 11.06 13.88
C GLY A 301 2.85 11.30 13.12
N ALA A 302 2.77 10.82 11.88
CA ALA A 302 1.53 10.81 11.14
C ALA A 302 0.70 9.57 11.45
N ILE A 303 -0.58 9.77 11.75
CA ILE A 303 -1.57 8.70 11.83
C ILE A 303 -2.46 8.78 10.61
N SER A 304 -2.51 7.69 9.85
CA SER A 304 -3.44 7.53 8.73
C SER A 304 -4.41 6.38 8.95
N THR A 305 -5.54 6.41 8.25
CA THR A 305 -6.63 5.45 8.48
C THR A 305 -7.45 5.15 7.22
N ASP A 306 -8.23 4.07 7.26
CA ASP A 306 -9.30 3.81 6.29
C ASP A 306 -10.65 3.92 7.00
N LEU A 307 -11.63 4.50 6.32
CA LEU A 307 -13.01 4.70 6.79
C LEU A 307 -14.01 4.22 5.74
N ILE A 308 -15.01 3.48 6.17
CA ILE A 308 -16.12 2.98 5.36
C ILE A 308 -17.42 3.54 5.95
N VAL A 309 -18.12 4.35 5.17
CA VAL A 309 -19.44 4.91 5.54
C VAL A 309 -20.55 4.23 4.76
N GLY A 310 -21.75 4.21 5.33
CA GLY A 310 -22.91 3.59 4.70
C GLY A 310 -22.92 2.07 4.78
N PHE A 311 -22.26 1.51 5.80
CA PHE A 311 -22.26 0.07 6.05
C PHE A 311 -23.70 -0.44 6.33
N PRO A 312 -24.04 -1.70 6.01
CA PRO A 312 -25.40 -2.22 6.24
C PRO A 312 -25.85 -2.02 7.69
N GLY A 313 -27.01 -1.39 7.87
CA GLY A 313 -27.56 -1.03 9.17
C GLY A 313 -27.02 0.27 9.80
N GLU A 314 -26.07 0.99 9.17
CA GLU A 314 -25.51 2.23 9.73
C GLU A 314 -26.56 3.37 9.78
N THR A 315 -26.85 3.84 11.00
CA THR A 315 -27.74 4.98 11.25
C THR A 315 -27.03 6.33 11.12
N GLU A 316 -27.76 7.44 11.15
CA GLU A 316 -27.15 8.78 11.18
C GLU A 316 -26.34 9.02 12.46
N ASP A 317 -26.78 8.49 13.60
CA ASP A 317 -26.03 8.62 14.87
C ASP A 317 -24.73 7.81 14.84
N ASP A 318 -24.73 6.63 14.21
CA ASP A 318 -23.51 5.85 13.98
C ASP A 318 -22.51 6.61 13.09
N PHE A 319 -23.02 7.27 12.06
CA PHE A 319 -22.19 8.10 11.18
C PHE A 319 -21.64 9.33 11.92
N ARG A 320 -22.45 9.99 12.76
CA ARG A 320 -21.99 11.11 13.61
C ARG A 320 -20.91 10.68 14.59
N ALA A 321 -21.01 9.50 15.19
CA ALA A 321 -19.94 8.94 16.01
C ALA A 321 -18.63 8.75 15.22
N THR A 322 -18.73 8.38 13.94
CA THR A 322 -17.56 8.33 13.03
C THR A 322 -16.96 9.71 12.78
N LEU A 323 -17.78 10.74 12.54
CA LEU A 323 -17.29 12.12 12.40
C LEU A 323 -16.59 12.61 13.67
N ALA A 324 -17.19 12.37 14.84
CA ALA A 324 -16.62 12.77 16.13
C ALA A 324 -15.25 12.12 16.39
N MET A 325 -15.09 10.82 16.06
CA MET A 325 -13.80 10.14 16.16
C MET A 325 -12.73 10.76 15.24
N VAL A 326 -13.11 11.12 14.01
CA VAL A 326 -12.19 11.75 13.04
C VAL A 326 -11.75 13.13 13.53
N GLU A 327 -12.67 13.92 14.06
CA GLU A 327 -12.39 15.24 14.62
C GLU A 327 -11.48 15.15 15.85
N GLU A 328 -11.79 14.25 16.80
CA GLU A 328 -11.01 14.05 18.03
C GLU A 328 -9.58 13.56 17.75
N ILE A 329 -9.40 12.62 16.82
CA ILE A 329 -8.08 12.04 16.53
C ILE A 329 -7.26 12.96 15.62
N GLY A 330 -7.92 13.69 14.71
CA GLY A 330 -7.28 14.57 13.76
C GLY A 330 -6.27 13.84 12.87
N TYR A 331 -6.72 12.90 12.03
CA TYR A 331 -5.83 12.12 11.16
C TYR A 331 -5.03 12.99 10.17
N ASP A 332 -3.78 12.60 9.91
CA ASP A 332 -2.92 13.26 8.90
C ASP A 332 -3.30 12.87 7.48
N GLN A 333 -3.89 11.68 7.33
CA GLN A 333 -4.42 11.18 6.06
C GLN A 333 -5.54 10.19 6.34
N ALA A 334 -6.62 10.22 5.57
CA ALA A 334 -7.63 9.16 5.62
C ALA A 334 -8.05 8.75 4.22
N PHE A 335 -8.14 7.44 3.99
CA PHE A 335 -8.80 6.90 2.81
C PHE A 335 -10.26 6.63 3.15
N MET A 336 -11.16 7.30 2.45
CA MET A 336 -12.58 7.33 2.77
C MET A 336 -13.38 6.69 1.64
N PHE A 337 -14.25 5.75 2.00
CA PHE A 337 -15.02 4.97 1.04
C PHE A 337 -16.49 4.93 1.44
N ALA A 338 -17.38 5.06 0.46
CA ALA A 338 -18.74 4.55 0.62
C ALA A 338 -18.68 3.02 0.55
N TYR A 339 -19.42 2.35 1.45
CA TYR A 339 -19.57 0.90 1.40
C TYR A 339 -20.13 0.49 0.04
N SER A 340 -19.59 -0.60 -0.48
CA SER A 340 -19.99 -1.20 -1.75
C SER A 340 -20.04 -2.71 -1.55
N PRO A 341 -21.21 -3.34 -1.76
CA PRO A 341 -21.37 -4.78 -1.62
C PRO A 341 -20.38 -5.56 -2.49
N ARG A 342 -19.82 -6.63 -1.92
CA ARG A 342 -18.89 -7.53 -2.60
C ARG A 342 -19.48 -8.93 -2.62
N PRO A 343 -19.79 -9.49 -3.80
CA PRO A 343 -20.22 -10.88 -3.90
C PRO A 343 -19.22 -11.80 -3.19
N GLY A 344 -19.73 -12.68 -2.32
CA GLY A 344 -18.93 -13.58 -1.50
C GLY A 344 -18.52 -13.03 -0.11
N THR A 345 -18.95 -11.82 0.26
CA THR A 345 -18.71 -11.27 1.60
C THR A 345 -19.99 -11.29 2.44
N ALA A 346 -19.87 -11.52 3.75
CA ALA A 346 -21.03 -11.58 4.64
C ALA A 346 -21.84 -10.27 4.66
N ALA A 347 -21.17 -9.12 4.55
CA ALA A 347 -21.82 -7.81 4.53
C ALA A 347 -22.66 -7.57 3.28
N ALA A 348 -22.32 -8.21 2.14
CA ALA A 348 -23.11 -8.07 0.92
C ALA A 348 -24.51 -8.69 1.06
N GLU A 349 -24.62 -9.76 1.87
CA GLU A 349 -25.87 -10.47 2.15
C GLU A 349 -26.62 -9.92 3.37
N MET A 350 -26.06 -8.91 4.07
CA MET A 350 -26.72 -8.29 5.21
C MET A 350 -27.98 -7.52 4.77
N ALA A 351 -29.04 -7.65 5.56
CA ALA A 351 -30.22 -6.81 5.44
C ALA A 351 -29.89 -5.32 5.73
N HIS A 352 -30.82 -4.43 5.40
CA HIS A 352 -30.71 -2.99 5.68
C HIS A 352 -29.50 -2.30 5.02
N GLN A 353 -29.25 -2.65 3.75
CA GLN A 353 -28.30 -1.90 2.91
C GLN A 353 -28.70 -0.42 2.87
N VAL A 354 -27.74 0.47 3.12
CA VAL A 354 -27.98 1.93 3.11
C VAL A 354 -28.13 2.43 1.67
N PRO A 355 -29.16 3.23 1.34
CA PRO A 355 -29.36 3.81 0.01
C PRO A 355 -28.15 4.59 -0.52
N ASP A 356 -27.92 4.53 -1.83
CA ASP A 356 -26.70 5.06 -2.46
C ASP A 356 -26.53 6.58 -2.31
N ASP A 357 -27.63 7.33 -2.37
CA ASP A 357 -27.69 8.77 -2.11
C ASP A 357 -27.26 9.12 -0.69
N VAL A 358 -27.71 8.35 0.30
CA VAL A 358 -27.30 8.51 1.71
C VAL A 358 -25.82 8.17 1.88
N ARG A 359 -25.32 7.09 1.29
CA ARG A 359 -23.88 6.75 1.35
C ARG A 359 -23.01 7.85 0.73
N LYS A 360 -23.44 8.42 -0.39
CA LYS A 360 -22.76 9.54 -1.07
C LYS A 360 -22.76 10.81 -0.22
N ASP A 361 -23.89 11.16 0.40
CA ASP A 361 -23.96 12.31 1.32
C ASP A 361 -22.98 12.15 2.48
N ARG A 362 -23.03 11.00 3.17
CA ARG A 362 -22.13 10.70 4.30
C ARG A 362 -20.66 10.77 3.88
N LEU A 363 -20.31 10.16 2.73
CA LEU A 363 -18.94 10.21 2.22
C LEU A 363 -18.50 11.66 1.95
N ASN A 364 -19.35 12.49 1.34
CA ASN A 364 -19.03 13.89 1.07
C ASN A 364 -18.86 14.71 2.35
N ARG A 365 -19.70 14.48 3.37
CA ARG A 365 -19.57 15.14 4.69
C ARG A 365 -18.26 14.74 5.38
N LEU A 366 -17.91 13.46 5.35
CA LEU A 366 -16.66 12.95 5.91
C LEU A 366 -15.43 13.52 5.17
N ILE A 367 -15.47 13.55 3.83
CA ILE A 367 -14.40 14.17 3.01
C ILE A 367 -14.20 15.64 3.37
N ARG A 368 -15.29 16.41 3.51
CA ARG A 368 -15.20 17.83 3.90
C ARG A 368 -14.53 18.01 5.25
N LEU A 369 -14.92 17.23 6.26
CA LEU A 369 -14.31 17.27 7.58
C LEU A 369 -12.81 16.95 7.53
N GLN A 370 -12.45 15.79 6.93
CA GLN A 370 -11.06 15.36 6.87
C GLN A 370 -10.19 16.33 6.07
N ASN A 371 -10.69 16.89 4.96
CA ASN A 371 -9.94 17.87 4.17
C ASN A 371 -9.64 19.14 5.00
N GLY A 372 -10.58 19.62 5.81
CA GLY A 372 -10.34 20.74 6.71
C GLY A 372 -9.24 20.46 7.74
N ILE A 373 -9.21 19.24 8.30
CA ILE A 373 -8.17 18.79 9.24
C ILE A 373 -6.80 18.76 8.53
N VAL A 374 -6.72 18.12 7.36
CA VAL A 374 -5.46 18.00 6.60
C VAL A 374 -4.95 19.36 6.15
N GLU A 375 -5.83 20.25 5.68
CA GLU A 375 -5.45 21.59 5.26
C GLU A 375 -4.86 22.40 6.43
N LYS A 376 -5.51 22.37 7.60
CA LYS A 376 -5.02 23.04 8.81
C LYS A 376 -3.64 22.52 9.20
N LYS A 377 -3.44 21.20 9.19
CA LYS A 377 -2.15 20.56 9.48
C LYS A 377 -1.08 20.89 8.44
N ASN A 378 -1.42 20.87 7.16
CA ASN A 378 -0.43 21.16 6.12
C ASN A 378 -0.01 22.64 6.15
N LYS A 379 -0.92 23.56 6.49
CA LYS A 379 -0.61 24.97 6.70
C LYS A 379 0.32 25.22 7.88
N SER A 380 0.29 24.39 8.94
CA SER A 380 1.21 24.58 10.08
C SER A 380 2.68 24.29 9.75
N PHE A 381 2.96 23.62 8.62
CA PHE A 381 4.34 23.41 8.16
C PHE A 381 4.93 24.59 7.40
N VAL A 382 4.14 25.58 6.99
CA VAL A 382 4.65 26.74 6.24
C VAL A 382 5.72 27.47 7.06
N GLY A 383 6.86 27.73 6.42
CA GLY A 383 8.05 28.32 7.03
C GLY A 383 9.02 27.31 7.66
N GLN A 384 8.61 26.06 7.87
CA GLN A 384 9.47 25.01 8.40
C GLN A 384 10.32 24.37 7.29
N VAL A 385 11.47 23.81 7.67
CA VAL A 385 12.30 22.98 6.79
C VAL A 385 12.02 21.51 7.11
N LEU A 386 11.56 20.75 6.12
CA LEU A 386 11.27 19.33 6.26
C LEU A 386 12.30 18.48 5.51
N GLU A 387 12.66 17.35 6.11
CA GLU A 387 13.45 16.32 5.45
C GLU A 387 12.62 15.58 4.39
N VAL A 388 13.06 15.61 3.13
CA VAL A 388 12.35 15.01 1.99
C VAL A 388 13.26 14.02 1.26
N LEU A 389 12.83 12.76 1.17
CA LEU A 389 13.42 11.78 0.26
C LEU A 389 12.86 12.04 -1.14
N VAL A 390 13.72 12.39 -2.08
CA VAL A 390 13.32 12.69 -3.46
C VAL A 390 13.09 11.39 -4.23
N GLU A 391 11.89 11.23 -4.78
CA GLU A 391 11.51 10.01 -5.48
C GLU A 391 11.64 10.13 -7.01
N GLY A 392 11.48 11.35 -7.54
CA GLY A 392 11.52 11.58 -8.97
C GLY A 392 10.81 12.86 -9.39
N ARG A 393 10.51 12.95 -10.69
CA ARG A 393 9.79 14.07 -11.29
C ARG A 393 8.31 14.02 -10.94
N SER A 394 7.69 15.18 -10.75
CA SER A 394 6.26 15.25 -10.42
C SER A 394 5.40 14.86 -11.62
N LYS A 395 4.47 13.91 -11.41
CA LYS A 395 3.53 13.45 -12.44
C LYS A 395 2.66 14.56 -13.05
N LYS A 396 2.39 15.62 -12.29
CA LYS A 396 1.56 16.75 -12.74
C LYS A 396 2.37 17.85 -13.42
N ASN A 397 3.64 17.99 -13.05
CA ASN A 397 4.53 18.99 -13.62
C ASN A 397 5.96 18.41 -13.64
N PRO A 398 6.42 17.89 -14.80
CA PRO A 398 7.76 17.34 -14.95
C PRO A 398 8.89 18.33 -14.66
N ASP A 399 8.65 19.64 -14.68
CA ASP A 399 9.70 20.62 -14.37
C ASP A 399 10.05 20.66 -12.86
N ARG A 400 9.27 19.95 -12.03
CA ARG A 400 9.47 19.88 -10.58
C ARG A 400 9.79 18.48 -10.13
N LEU A 401 10.55 18.38 -9.04
CA LEU A 401 10.74 17.15 -8.31
C LEU A 401 9.58 16.93 -7.34
N MET A 402 9.38 15.67 -6.99
CA MET A 402 8.55 15.25 -5.88
C MET A 402 9.30 14.30 -4.97
N GLY A 403 8.95 14.36 -3.70
CA GLY A 403 9.46 13.45 -2.68
C GLY A 403 8.51 13.36 -1.51
N ARG A 404 8.87 12.56 -0.52
CA ARG A 404 8.08 12.39 0.69
C ARG A 404 8.87 12.63 1.95
N THR A 405 8.18 13.18 2.95
CA THR A 405 8.73 13.30 4.31
C THR A 405 8.73 11.96 5.04
N ARG A 406 9.39 11.89 6.20
CA ARG A 406 9.29 10.72 7.09
C ARG A 406 7.85 10.40 7.51
N THR A 407 7.00 11.40 7.64
CA THR A 407 5.56 11.24 7.91
C THR A 407 4.72 10.96 6.65
N ASN A 408 5.34 10.58 5.53
CA ASN A 408 4.70 10.24 4.25
C ASN A 408 3.97 11.42 3.56
N ARG A 409 4.31 12.67 3.87
CA ARG A 409 3.71 13.84 3.21
C ARG A 409 4.38 14.09 1.87
N LEU A 410 3.58 14.25 0.82
CA LEU A 410 4.06 14.63 -0.50
C LEU A 410 4.56 16.08 -0.49
N VAL A 411 5.79 16.29 -0.99
CA VAL A 411 6.38 17.62 -1.18
C VAL A 411 6.78 17.77 -2.65
N VAL A 412 6.38 18.88 -3.27
CA VAL A 412 6.75 19.23 -4.65
C VAL A 412 7.56 20.52 -4.63
N PHE A 413 8.72 20.52 -5.30
CA PHE A 413 9.66 21.63 -5.27
C PHE A 413 10.53 21.63 -6.53
N GLU A 414 11.19 22.76 -6.80
CA GLU A 414 12.14 22.88 -7.92
C GLU A 414 13.48 22.25 -7.54
N GLY A 415 14.13 21.59 -8.50
CA GLY A 415 15.41 20.91 -8.25
C GLY A 415 15.92 20.14 -9.48
N GLU A 416 17.08 19.51 -9.29
CA GLU A 416 17.80 18.79 -10.34
C GLU A 416 17.66 17.26 -10.19
N ASP A 417 17.72 16.52 -11.31
CA ASP A 417 17.62 15.05 -11.30
C ASP A 417 18.71 14.35 -10.48
N SER A 418 19.84 15.04 -10.26
CA SER A 418 20.94 14.57 -9.40
C SER A 418 20.54 14.37 -7.93
N TRP A 419 19.36 14.89 -7.52
CA TRP A 419 18.83 14.73 -6.17
C TRP A 419 17.88 13.53 -6.04
N ILE A 420 17.48 12.87 -7.13
CA ILE A 420 16.60 11.70 -7.06
C ILE A 420 17.32 10.59 -6.28
N GLY A 421 16.66 10.06 -5.25
CA GLY A 421 17.25 9.11 -4.30
C GLY A 421 18.03 9.76 -3.15
N GLU A 422 18.15 11.08 -3.12
CA GLU A 422 18.79 11.80 -2.01
C GLU A 422 17.75 12.33 -1.02
N VAL A 423 18.24 12.62 0.19
CA VAL A 423 17.47 13.28 1.23
C VAL A 423 17.87 14.75 1.28
N VAL A 424 16.91 15.64 1.09
CA VAL A 424 17.14 17.09 1.02
C VAL A 424 16.26 17.83 2.02
N GLY A 425 16.74 18.97 2.53
CA GLY A 425 15.93 19.86 3.35
C GLY A 425 15.11 20.78 2.45
N VAL A 426 13.78 20.75 2.58
CA VAL A 426 12.87 21.61 1.80
C VAL A 426 12.14 22.57 2.73
N ARG A 427 12.32 23.87 2.51
CA ARG A 427 11.53 24.91 3.19
C ARG A 427 10.14 24.95 2.59
N ILE A 428 9.12 24.75 3.42
CA ILE A 428 7.73 24.72 2.97
C ILE A 428 7.20 26.15 2.81
N LEU A 429 6.70 26.45 1.61
CA LEU A 429 6.14 27.75 1.24
C LEU A 429 4.61 27.71 1.26
N GLU A 430 4.02 26.58 0.87
CA GLU A 430 2.57 26.42 0.81
C GLU A 430 2.17 25.02 1.31
N GLY A 431 1.05 24.96 2.05
CA GLY A 431 0.42 23.72 2.47
C GLY A 431 -1.00 23.63 1.92
N HIS A 432 -1.29 22.57 1.15
CA HIS A 432 -2.58 22.33 0.52
C HIS A 432 -3.15 20.96 0.94
N ILE A 433 -4.41 20.68 0.62
CA ILE A 433 -5.05 19.38 0.94
C ILE A 433 -4.33 18.17 0.31
N TRP A 434 -3.59 18.37 -0.79
CA TRP A 434 -2.95 17.29 -1.56
C TRP A 434 -1.44 17.16 -1.31
N GLY A 435 -0.87 17.97 -0.43
CA GLY A 435 0.56 17.97 -0.12
C GLY A 435 1.11 19.36 0.12
N LEU A 436 2.44 19.43 0.16
CA LEU A 436 3.20 20.63 0.43
C LEU A 436 3.94 21.09 -0.83
N ARG A 437 4.17 22.39 -0.92
CA ARG A 437 5.08 22.99 -1.89
C ARG A 437 6.18 23.72 -1.17
N GLY A 438 7.39 23.60 -1.65
CA GLY A 438 8.53 24.26 -1.04
C GLY A 438 9.65 24.59 -2.01
N GLU A 439 10.76 25.03 -1.44
CA GLU A 439 12.02 25.30 -2.11
C GLU A 439 13.16 24.58 -1.37
N CYS A 440 14.16 24.11 -2.11
CA CYS A 440 15.29 23.41 -1.50
C CYS A 440 16.11 24.40 -0.65
N SER A 441 16.40 24.01 0.59
CA SER A 441 17.22 24.77 1.53
C SER A 441 18.68 24.28 1.59
N GLY A 442 19.06 23.35 0.71
CA GLY A 442 20.37 22.71 0.65
C GLY A 442 20.33 21.20 0.94
N LYS A 443 21.43 20.48 0.63
CA LYS A 443 21.56 19.06 0.97
C LYS A 443 21.64 18.90 2.49
N ALA A 444 20.79 18.03 3.05
CA ALA A 444 20.88 17.63 4.45
C ALA A 444 22.10 16.71 4.63
N GLY A 445 23.30 17.28 4.65
CA GLY A 445 24.54 16.50 4.69
C GLY A 445 25.84 17.28 4.88
N SER A 446 25.79 18.62 4.94
CA SER A 446 26.96 19.41 5.31
C SER A 446 26.54 20.65 6.08
N GLN A 447 26.93 20.71 7.35
CA GLN A 447 26.86 21.79 8.34
C GLN A 447 25.84 21.61 9.46
N GLY A 448 26.39 21.54 10.69
CA GLY A 448 25.79 22.12 11.88
C GLY A 448 25.19 21.14 12.87
N SER A 449 26.04 20.66 13.78
CA SER A 449 25.64 20.14 15.09
C SER A 449 24.49 20.97 15.69
N HIS A 450 23.29 20.39 15.77
CA HIS A 450 22.28 20.89 16.69
C HIS A 450 22.73 20.57 18.11
N SER A 451 23.15 21.61 18.80
CA SER A 451 23.34 21.67 20.24
C SER A 451 22.08 21.19 20.94
N SER A 452 22.15 20.02 21.57
CA SER A 452 21.22 19.63 22.62
C SER A 452 21.17 20.74 23.68
N PRO A 453 19.99 21.12 24.20
CA PRO A 453 19.94 21.99 25.36
C PRO A 453 20.53 21.22 26.55
N GLN A 454 21.72 21.64 26.98
CA GLN A 454 22.32 21.19 28.23
C GLN A 454 21.33 21.46 29.36
N ARG A 455 20.88 20.39 30.03
CA ARG A 455 20.23 20.48 31.32
C ARG A 455 21.29 20.90 32.32
N HIS A 456 21.24 22.15 32.77
CA HIS A 456 21.97 22.56 33.95
C HIS A 456 21.34 21.88 35.18
N SER A 457 22.06 20.90 35.71
CA SER A 457 21.92 20.44 37.08
C SER A 457 22.65 21.44 37.98
N GLU A 458 21.91 22.27 38.70
CA GLU A 458 22.43 22.97 39.87
C GLU A 458 22.02 22.18 41.13
N HIS A 459 22.95 21.36 41.60
CA HIS A 459 23.12 21.07 43.01
C HIS A 459 24.18 22.05 43.54
N GLY A 460 23.87 22.75 44.63
CA GLY A 460 24.80 23.67 45.28
C GLY A 460 24.17 24.47 46.43
N GLU A 461 24.02 23.79 47.56
CA GLU A 461 24.24 24.29 48.93
C GLU A 461 23.96 25.77 49.26
N SER A 462 22.93 25.99 50.09
CA SER A 462 23.01 26.68 51.40
C SER A 462 21.75 26.41 52.22
#